data_AF-A0A2U0AJ33-F1
#
_entry.id   AF-A0A2U0AJ33-F1
#
_cell.length_a   1.000
_cell.length_b   1.000
_cell.length_c   1.000
_cell.angle_alpha   90.00
_cell.angle_beta   90.00
_cell.angle_gamma   90.00
#
_symmetry.space_group_name_H-M   'P 1'
#
loop_
_entity.id
_entity.type
_entity.pdbx_description
1 polymer ?
#
loop_
_entity_poly.entity_id
_entity_poly.type
_entity_poly.pdbx_seq_one_letter_code
_entity_poly.pdbx_strand_id
1 'polypeptide(L)'
;MSTTTSSLWQQPQEVRVTGPMAQGFETILSQEALHFVAELERNFGNRRRELLKLRTERQERLNRGELPDFLERTSGIRQSEWKVQPAPQDLQDRRVEITGPVDRKMLINALNSGAKCFMADLEDAHSPTWQATIEGQINLRDAVNRTLSYTSPEGKAYQLSDELATLIVRPRGWHLEEKHVQVDGRRLSAAL
;
A
#
# COMPACT_ATOMS: atom_id res chain seq x y z
N MET A 1 0.51 50.22 -26.14
CA MET A 1 -0.40 49.09 -25.86
C MET A 1 0.35 47.81 -26.21
N SER A 2 1.03 47.23 -25.23
CA SER A 2 1.86 46.03 -25.43
C SER A 2 1.07 44.83 -24.90
N THR A 3 0.60 43.99 -25.82
CA THR A 3 -0.03 42.71 -25.52
C THR A 3 1.06 41.70 -25.21
N THR A 4 1.33 41.49 -23.93
CA THR A 4 2.16 40.38 -23.46
C THR A 4 1.35 39.10 -23.65
N THR A 5 1.74 38.30 -24.64
CA THR A 5 1.29 36.94 -24.86
C THR A 5 1.66 36.14 -23.61
N SER A 6 0.67 35.85 -22.76
CA SER A 6 0.85 34.95 -21.63
C SER A 6 1.24 33.59 -22.18
N SER A 7 2.47 33.18 -21.91
CA SER A 7 2.97 31.87 -22.31
C SER A 7 2.04 30.80 -21.76
N LEU A 8 1.54 29.94 -22.65
CA LEU A 8 0.93 28.68 -22.31
C LEU A 8 1.98 27.84 -21.58
N TRP A 9 2.09 28.04 -20.26
CA TRP A 9 2.65 27.05 -19.37
C TRP A 9 1.70 25.85 -19.45
N GLN A 10 2.03 24.87 -20.30
CA GLN A 10 1.50 23.53 -20.16
C GLN A 10 1.70 23.14 -18.70
N GLN A 11 0.62 23.00 -17.91
CA GLN A 11 0.70 22.42 -16.58
C GLN A 11 0.93 20.92 -16.75
N PRO A 12 2.14 20.39 -16.56
CA PRO A 12 2.38 18.98 -16.75
C PRO A 12 2.13 18.29 -15.41
N GLN A 13 1.25 17.28 -15.40
CA GLN A 13 1.04 16.31 -14.32
C GLN A 13 0.26 16.83 -13.09
N GLU A 14 -1.07 16.81 -13.16
CA GLU A 14 -1.94 17.29 -12.08
C GLU A 14 -2.10 16.22 -10.99
N VAL A 15 -1.06 16.03 -10.16
CA VAL A 15 -1.18 15.33 -8.88
C VAL A 15 -1.71 16.33 -7.85
N ARG A 16 -2.88 16.06 -7.30
CA ARG A 16 -3.53 16.93 -6.32
C ARG A 16 -3.75 16.18 -5.01
N VAL A 17 -3.05 16.63 -3.97
CA VAL A 17 -3.31 16.22 -2.59
C VAL A 17 -4.40 17.13 -2.00
N THR A 18 -5.50 16.55 -1.55
CA THR A 18 -6.64 17.25 -0.94
C THR A 18 -6.78 16.96 0.55
N GLY A 19 -6.00 16.01 1.07
CA GLY A 19 -5.93 15.72 2.50
C GLY A 19 -5.23 16.85 3.28
N PRO A 20 -5.60 17.07 4.56
CA PRO A 20 -4.92 18.06 5.38
C PRO A 20 -3.44 17.67 5.58
N MET A 21 -2.55 18.66 5.50
CA MET A 21 -1.14 18.48 5.80
C MET A 21 -0.90 18.65 7.30
N ALA A 22 -0.15 17.72 7.89
CA ALA A 22 0.36 17.80 9.25
C ALA A 22 1.90 17.80 9.22
N GLN A 23 2.52 18.18 10.33
CA GLN A 23 3.98 18.18 10.44
C GLN A 23 4.56 16.79 10.16
N GLY A 24 5.58 16.72 9.30
CA GLY A 24 6.24 15.49 8.90
C GLY A 24 5.61 14.81 7.69
N PHE A 25 4.40 15.18 7.26
CA PHE A 25 3.76 14.56 6.09
C PHE A 25 4.51 14.86 4.80
N GLU A 26 5.16 16.02 4.72
CA GLU A 26 6.04 16.42 3.62
C GLU A 26 7.19 15.43 3.38
N THR A 27 7.57 14.65 4.40
CA THR A 27 8.64 13.65 4.29
C THR A 27 8.20 12.35 3.63
N ILE A 28 6.89 12.12 3.52
CA ILE A 28 6.30 10.99 2.77
C ILE A 28 5.74 11.48 1.44
N LEU A 29 5.07 12.63 1.45
CA LEU A 29 4.43 13.25 0.29
C LEU A 29 5.40 14.19 -0.43
N SER A 30 6.64 13.75 -0.63
CA SER A 30 7.63 14.51 -1.40
C SER A 30 7.21 14.61 -2.86
N GLN A 31 7.77 15.58 -3.59
CA GLN A 31 7.45 15.75 -5.00
C GLN A 31 7.81 14.49 -5.81
N GLU A 32 8.95 13.87 -5.51
CA GLU A 32 9.43 12.65 -6.16
C GLU A 32 8.53 11.45 -5.86
N ALA A 33 8.10 11.28 -4.60
CA ALA A 33 7.19 10.21 -4.21
C ALA A 33 5.82 10.35 -4.87
N LEU A 34 5.27 11.56 -4.90
CA LEU A 34 4.00 11.86 -5.57
C LEU A 34 4.09 11.66 -7.08
N HIS A 35 5.20 12.06 -7.71
CA HIS A 35 5.45 11.83 -9.12
C HIS A 35 5.52 10.33 -9.44
N PHE A 36 6.26 9.56 -8.65
CA PHE A 36 6.35 8.11 -8.80
C PHE A 36 4.98 7.41 -8.72
N VAL A 37 4.20 7.70 -7.67
CA VAL A 37 2.85 7.11 -7.50
C VAL A 37 1.90 7.53 -8.63
N ALA A 38 2.02 8.76 -9.13
CA ALA A 38 1.25 9.20 -10.28
C ALA A 38 1.60 8.44 -11.56
N GLU A 39 2.88 8.11 -11.78
CA GLU A 39 3.29 7.24 -12.88
C GLU A 39 2.72 5.83 -12.73
N LEU A 40 2.69 5.26 -11.52
CA LEU A 40 2.03 3.97 -11.27
C LEU A 40 0.55 4.01 -11.66
N GLU A 41 -0.20 5.04 -11.23
CA GLU A 41 -1.63 5.17 -11.57
C GLU A 41 -1.85 5.33 -13.08
N ARG A 42 -1.01 6.12 -13.76
CA ARG A 42 -1.10 6.30 -15.22
C ARG A 42 -0.84 5.00 -15.98
N ASN A 43 0.11 4.19 -15.52
CA ASN A 43 0.45 2.92 -16.16
C ASN A 43 -0.55 1.81 -15.84
N PHE A 44 -1.02 1.70 -14.59
CA PHE A 44 -1.75 0.52 -14.11
C PHE A 44 -3.22 0.79 -13.74
N GLY A 45 -3.61 2.04 -13.50
CA GLY A 45 -4.95 2.40 -13.02
C GLY A 45 -6.07 2.01 -13.97
N ASN A 46 -5.84 2.12 -15.29
CA ASN A 46 -6.83 1.69 -16.30
C ASN A 46 -7.08 0.18 -16.23
N ARG A 47 -6.02 -0.62 -16.15
CA ARG A 47 -6.14 -2.08 -16.05
C ARG A 47 -6.83 -2.51 -14.74
N ARG A 48 -6.54 -1.84 -13.62
CA ARG A 48 -7.27 -2.06 -12.35
C ARG A 48 -8.77 -1.90 -12.54
N ARG A 49 -9.21 -0.78 -13.11
CA ARG A 49 -10.64 -0.47 -13.31
C ARG A 49 -11.32 -1.50 -14.22
N GLU A 50 -10.65 -1.92 -15.29
CA GLU A 50 -11.13 -3.00 -16.16
C GLU A 50 -11.31 -4.32 -15.40
N LEU A 51 -10.33 -4.71 -14.57
CA LEU A 51 -10.41 -5.92 -13.75
C LEU A 51 -11.56 -5.86 -12.74
N LEU A 52 -11.84 -4.69 -12.14
CA LEU A 52 -12.98 -4.52 -11.26
C LEU A 52 -14.31 -4.68 -12.01
N LYS A 53 -14.41 -4.18 -13.25
CA LYS A 53 -15.58 -4.41 -14.10
C LYS A 53 -15.76 -5.90 -14.42
N LEU A 54 -14.67 -6.60 -14.76
CA LEU A 54 -14.69 -8.05 -15.02
C LEU A 54 -15.14 -8.86 -13.79
N ARG A 55 -14.91 -8.38 -12.56
CA ARG A 55 -15.46 -9.01 -11.34
C ARG A 55 -16.99 -8.92 -11.31
N THR A 56 -17.56 -7.77 -11.64
CA THR A 56 -19.02 -7.60 -11.73
C THR A 56 -19.60 -8.52 -12.80
N GLU A 57 -19.01 -8.54 -14.00
CA GLU A 57 -19.46 -9.42 -15.09
C GLU A 57 -19.34 -10.91 -14.71
N ARG A 58 -18.30 -11.30 -13.96
CA ARG A 58 -18.17 -12.66 -13.42
C ARG A 58 -19.27 -12.96 -12.42
N GLN A 59 -19.54 -12.04 -11.48
CA GLN A 59 -20.59 -12.22 -10.48
C GLN A 59 -21.96 -12.40 -11.12
N GLU A 60 -22.28 -11.65 -12.17
CA GLU A 60 -23.54 -11.82 -12.92
C GLU A 60 -23.69 -13.21 -13.54
N ARG A 61 -22.61 -13.80 -14.06
CA ARG A 61 -22.66 -15.17 -14.57
C ARG A 61 -22.86 -16.19 -13.46
N LEU A 62 -22.19 -16.00 -12.32
CA LEU A 62 -22.37 -16.86 -11.15
C LEU A 62 -23.83 -16.83 -10.66
N ASN A 63 -24.42 -15.63 -10.61
CA ASN A 63 -25.82 -15.46 -10.22
C ASN A 63 -26.81 -16.13 -11.20
N ARG A 64 -26.41 -16.38 -12.45
CA ARG A 64 -27.19 -17.12 -13.46
C ARG A 64 -26.99 -18.63 -13.40
N GLY A 65 -26.29 -19.13 -12.38
CA GLY A 65 -26.08 -20.56 -12.16
C GLY A 65 -24.76 -21.12 -12.68
N GLU A 66 -23.87 -20.28 -13.23
CA GLU A 66 -22.48 -20.72 -13.44
C GLU A 66 -21.82 -20.98 -12.07
N LEU A 67 -21.17 -22.13 -11.88
CA LEU A 67 -20.39 -22.41 -10.67
C LEU A 67 -18.90 -22.15 -10.93
N PRO A 68 -18.11 -21.75 -9.91
CA PRO A 68 -16.66 -21.70 -10.04
C PRO A 68 -16.09 -23.10 -10.30
N ASP A 69 -15.20 -23.21 -11.29
CA ASP A 69 -14.47 -24.43 -11.59
C ASP A 69 -13.09 -24.07 -12.19
N PHE A 70 -12.19 -25.06 -12.30
CA PHE A 70 -10.90 -24.90 -12.92
C PHE A 70 -11.03 -24.53 -14.40
N LEU A 71 -10.28 -23.51 -14.84
CA LEU A 71 -10.30 -23.09 -16.23
C LEU A 71 -9.59 -24.12 -17.12
N GLU A 72 -10.28 -24.63 -18.13
CA GLU A 72 -9.69 -25.59 -19.08
C GLU A 72 -8.51 -24.99 -19.83
N ARG A 73 -8.63 -23.73 -20.28
CA ARG A 73 -7.56 -23.04 -21.02
C ARG A 73 -6.22 -22.89 -20.27
N THR A 74 -6.19 -23.12 -18.95
CA THR A 74 -4.95 -23.09 -18.15
C THR A 74 -4.53 -24.48 -17.64
N SER A 75 -5.10 -25.57 -18.16
CA SER A 75 -4.72 -26.94 -17.79
C SER A 75 -3.24 -27.23 -18.04
N GLY A 76 -2.69 -26.77 -19.17
CA GLY A 76 -1.26 -26.90 -19.48
C GLY A 76 -0.31 -26.22 -18.49
N ILE A 77 -0.74 -25.18 -17.76
CA ILE A 77 0.06 -24.56 -16.69
C ILE A 77 0.02 -25.41 -15.42
N ARG A 78 -1.14 -26.02 -15.11
CA ARG A 78 -1.30 -26.86 -13.91
C ARG A 78 -0.58 -28.21 -14.03
N GLN A 79 -0.43 -28.69 -15.27
CA GLN A 79 0.17 -29.99 -15.59
C GLN A 79 1.66 -29.89 -15.94
N SER A 80 2.22 -28.69 -16.05
CA SER A 80 3.64 -28.51 -16.38
C SER A 80 4.50 -28.45 -15.11
N GLU A 81 5.77 -28.86 -15.26
CA GLU A 81 6.77 -28.77 -14.21
C GLU A 81 7.38 -27.36 -14.17
N TRP A 82 7.00 -26.58 -13.16
CA TRP A 82 7.58 -25.25 -12.92
C TRP A 82 7.59 -24.94 -11.42
N LYS A 83 8.41 -23.97 -11.02
CA LYS A 83 8.45 -23.43 -9.66
C LYS A 83 8.53 -21.91 -9.71
N VAL A 84 8.03 -21.25 -8.67
CA VAL A 84 8.30 -19.83 -8.45
C VAL A 84 9.79 -19.60 -8.23
N GLN A 85 10.25 -18.36 -8.39
CA GLN A 85 11.61 -17.99 -8.00
C GLN A 85 11.83 -18.24 -6.51
N PRO A 86 13.04 -18.66 -6.08
CA PRO A 86 13.35 -18.85 -4.67
C PRO A 86 13.07 -17.60 -3.83
N ALA A 87 12.51 -17.79 -2.64
CA ALA A 87 12.32 -16.69 -1.69
C ALA A 87 13.69 -16.17 -1.18
N PRO A 88 13.80 -14.89 -0.82
CA PRO A 88 14.96 -14.37 -0.12
C PRO A 88 15.14 -15.05 1.26
N GLN A 89 16.35 -14.99 1.81
CA GLN A 89 16.74 -15.76 3.01
C GLN A 89 15.84 -15.49 4.23
N ASP A 90 15.45 -14.23 4.42
CA ASP A 90 14.62 -13.72 5.51
C ASP A 90 13.13 -14.14 5.40
N LEU A 91 12.74 -14.77 4.28
CA LEU A 91 11.40 -15.33 4.05
C LEU A 91 11.40 -16.86 3.94
N GLN A 92 12.54 -17.52 4.15
CA GLN A 92 12.63 -18.98 4.12
C GLN A 92 12.02 -19.64 5.38
N ASP A 93 12.08 -18.97 6.53
CA ASP A 93 11.46 -19.42 7.78
C ASP A 93 10.34 -18.47 8.18
N ARG A 94 9.09 -18.88 7.94
CA ARG A 94 7.87 -18.13 8.24
C ARG A 94 6.97 -18.89 9.21
N ARG A 95 7.57 -19.65 10.13
CA ARG A 95 6.83 -20.59 11.02
C ARG A 95 5.74 -19.92 11.87
N VAL A 96 5.92 -18.65 12.21
CA VAL A 96 4.94 -17.81 12.91
C VAL A 96 5.02 -16.41 12.33
N GLU A 97 3.87 -15.88 11.96
CA GLU A 97 3.70 -14.49 11.52
C GLU A 97 2.69 -13.80 12.43
N ILE A 98 2.99 -12.58 12.83
CA ILE A 98 2.05 -11.72 13.55
C ILE A 98 1.51 -10.66 12.59
N THR A 99 0.25 -10.27 12.78
CA THR A 99 -0.41 -9.23 11.98
C THR A 99 -0.84 -8.09 12.89
N GLY A 100 -0.80 -6.85 12.41
CA GLY A 100 -1.21 -5.71 13.21
C GLY A 100 -1.19 -4.40 12.43
N PRO A 101 -1.82 -3.36 12.99
CA PRO A 101 -1.89 -2.06 12.33
C PRO A 101 -0.52 -1.38 12.31
N VAL A 102 -0.44 -0.28 11.57
CA VAL A 102 0.75 0.57 11.43
C VAL A 102 0.90 1.62 12.53
N ASP A 103 0.14 1.50 13.63
CA ASP A 103 0.27 2.36 14.81
C ASP A 103 1.65 2.23 15.45
N ARG A 104 2.26 3.36 15.81
CA ARG A 104 3.67 3.44 16.24
C ARG A 104 4.06 2.44 17.33
N LYS A 105 3.27 2.37 18.41
CA LYS A 105 3.49 1.45 19.53
C LYS A 105 3.28 -0.02 19.12
N MET A 106 2.24 -0.30 18.34
CA MET A 106 1.90 -1.66 17.91
C MET A 106 2.97 -2.22 16.97
N LEU A 107 3.48 -1.37 16.07
CA LEU A 107 4.55 -1.73 15.15
C LEU A 107 5.82 -2.19 15.90
N ILE A 108 6.24 -1.46 16.94
CA ILE A 108 7.38 -1.85 17.80
C ILE A 108 7.11 -3.20 18.47
N ASN A 109 5.95 -3.36 19.10
CA ASN A 109 5.60 -4.60 19.81
C ASN A 109 5.56 -5.81 18.87
N ALA A 110 5.02 -5.64 17.67
CA ALA A 110 4.91 -6.70 16.68
C ALA A 110 6.28 -7.12 16.14
N LEU A 111 7.14 -6.14 15.82
CA LEU A 111 8.52 -6.40 15.38
C LEU A 111 9.36 -7.10 16.46
N ASN A 112 9.16 -6.76 17.73
CA ASN A 112 9.86 -7.35 18.88
C ASN A 112 9.20 -8.66 19.41
N SER A 113 8.16 -9.17 18.76
CA SER A 113 7.32 -10.26 19.30
C SER A 113 8.00 -11.63 19.34
N GLY A 114 9.12 -11.81 18.63
CA GLY A 114 9.74 -13.11 18.39
C GLY A 114 9.11 -13.90 17.24
N ALA A 115 8.07 -13.38 16.58
CA ALA A 115 7.59 -13.91 15.30
C ALA A 115 8.69 -13.82 14.23
N LYS A 116 8.61 -14.66 13.20
CA LYS A 116 9.56 -14.59 12.08
C LYS A 116 9.23 -13.48 11.11
N CYS A 117 7.94 -13.22 10.91
CA CYS A 117 7.48 -12.11 10.10
C CYS A 117 6.41 -11.30 10.83
N PHE A 118 6.37 -10.02 10.51
CA PHE A 118 5.30 -9.11 10.91
C PHE A 118 4.66 -8.52 9.66
N MET A 119 3.38 -8.80 9.46
CA MET A 119 2.57 -8.15 8.43
C MET A 119 1.98 -6.86 8.99
N ALA A 120 2.58 -5.73 8.64
CA ALA A 120 2.08 -4.40 8.93
C ALA A 120 0.93 -4.06 7.97
N ASP A 121 -0.22 -3.80 8.55
CA ASP A 121 -1.47 -3.77 7.81
C ASP A 121 -1.98 -2.35 7.57
N LEU A 122 -2.22 -2.03 6.30
CA LEU A 122 -2.91 -0.81 5.85
C LEU A 122 -4.32 -1.12 5.32
N GLU A 123 -4.79 -2.36 5.48
CA GLU A 123 -6.07 -2.86 4.99
C GLU A 123 -7.04 -3.19 6.14
N ASP A 124 -7.45 -4.44 6.35
CA ASP A 124 -8.62 -4.78 7.19
C ASP A 124 -8.47 -4.43 8.68
N ALA A 125 -7.26 -4.44 9.23
CA ALA A 125 -7.00 -4.06 10.62
C ALA A 125 -6.70 -2.56 10.79
N HIS A 126 -6.77 -1.77 9.73
CA HIS A 126 -6.41 -0.35 9.72
C HIS A 126 -7.59 0.51 9.26
N SER A 127 -8.04 1.43 10.11
CA SER A 127 -9.01 2.44 9.67
C SER A 127 -8.31 3.42 8.72
N PRO A 128 -8.69 3.50 7.43
CA PRO A 128 -7.93 4.21 6.41
C PRO A 128 -8.21 5.71 6.43
N THR A 129 -8.09 6.34 7.60
CA THR A 129 -8.08 7.80 7.70
C THR A 129 -6.81 8.34 7.03
N TRP A 130 -6.90 9.55 6.47
CA TRP A 130 -5.74 10.20 5.84
C TRP A 130 -4.57 10.28 6.80
N GLN A 131 -4.84 10.76 8.01
CA GLN A 131 -3.83 10.93 9.04
C GLN A 131 -3.16 9.60 9.41
N ALA A 132 -3.94 8.59 9.79
CA ALA A 132 -3.38 7.31 10.21
C ALA A 132 -2.61 6.60 9.07
N THR A 133 -3.02 6.80 7.81
CA THR A 133 -2.34 6.20 6.65
C THR A 133 -0.97 6.85 6.41
N ILE A 134 -0.88 8.19 6.41
CA ILE A 134 0.40 8.88 6.21
C ILE A 134 1.31 8.70 7.43
N GLU A 135 0.78 8.78 8.65
CA GLU A 135 1.54 8.45 9.87
C GLU A 135 2.02 6.99 9.87
N GLY A 136 1.22 6.07 9.34
CA GLY A 136 1.60 4.69 9.13
C GLY A 136 2.85 4.55 8.24
N GLN A 137 2.91 5.29 7.13
CA GLN A 137 4.09 5.31 6.26
C GLN A 137 5.32 5.90 6.96
N ILE A 138 5.14 6.95 7.78
CA ILE A 138 6.21 7.49 8.64
C ILE A 138 6.73 6.41 9.60
N ASN A 139 5.83 5.70 10.28
CA ASN A 139 6.19 4.63 11.22
C ASN A 139 6.92 3.48 10.53
N LEU A 140 6.47 3.08 9.33
CA LEU A 140 7.13 2.04 8.53
C LEU A 140 8.54 2.45 8.11
N ARG A 141 8.72 3.68 7.62
CA ARG A 141 10.04 4.23 7.26
C ARG A 141 10.97 4.25 8.47
N ASP A 142 10.49 4.76 9.60
CA ASP A 142 11.28 4.82 10.84
C ASP A 142 11.64 3.41 11.35
N ALA A 143 10.76 2.41 11.14
CA ALA A 143 11.03 1.02 11.49
C ALA A 143 12.16 0.41 10.66
N VAL A 144 12.10 0.59 9.34
CA VAL A 144 13.14 0.13 8.40
C VAL A 144 14.47 0.81 8.71
N ASN A 145 14.45 2.10 9.04
CA ASN A 145 15.65 2.86 9.42
C ASN A 145 16.12 2.59 10.86
N ARG A 146 15.40 1.74 11.62
CA ARG A 146 15.66 1.41 13.03
C ARG A 146 15.70 2.63 13.97
N THR A 147 14.95 3.68 13.63
CA THR A 147 14.81 4.91 14.44
C THR A 147 13.45 5.00 15.15
N LEU A 148 12.57 4.02 14.92
CA LEU A 148 11.25 3.96 15.54
C LEU A 148 11.34 3.85 17.07
N SER A 149 10.69 4.79 17.74
CA SER A 149 10.58 4.82 19.20
C SER A 149 9.27 5.46 19.62
N TYR A 150 8.80 5.10 20.82
CA TYR A 150 7.55 5.61 21.38
C TYR A 150 7.65 5.67 22.90
N THR A 151 7.14 6.74 23.51
CA THR A 151 6.97 6.85 24.96
C THR A 151 5.49 6.93 25.26
N SER A 152 4.97 6.04 26.10
CA SER A 152 3.56 6.05 26.47
C SER A 152 3.23 7.24 27.39
N PRO A 153 1.95 7.61 27.54
CA PRO A 153 1.53 8.66 28.48
C PRO A 153 1.98 8.41 29.92
N GLU A 154 2.14 7.14 30.30
CA GLU A 154 2.65 6.73 31.63
C GLU A 154 4.18 6.80 31.75
N GLY A 155 4.88 7.27 30.70
CA GLY A 155 6.33 7.43 30.68
C GLY A 155 7.13 6.18 30.30
N LYS A 156 6.48 5.08 29.89
CA LYS A 156 7.19 3.87 29.47
C LYS A 156 7.73 4.03 28.05
N ALA A 157 9.05 3.87 27.88
CA ALA A 157 9.70 3.88 26.58
C ALA A 157 9.61 2.52 25.87
N TYR A 158 9.43 2.55 24.55
CA TYR A 158 9.40 1.43 23.63
C TYR A 158 10.38 1.71 22.49
N GLN A 159 11.24 0.75 22.20
CA GLN A 159 12.26 0.81 21.15
C GLN A 159 12.37 -0.57 20.48
N LEU A 160 12.93 -0.60 19.28
CA LEU A 160 13.18 -1.83 18.53
C LEU A 160 14.30 -2.64 19.20
N SER A 161 14.15 -3.97 19.28
CA SER A 161 15.23 -4.88 19.67
C SER A 161 16.24 -5.07 18.54
N ASP A 162 17.40 -5.67 18.85
CA ASP A 162 18.43 -5.95 17.83
C ASP A 162 17.89 -6.88 16.74
N GLU A 163 17.32 -8.01 17.15
CA GLU A 163 16.63 -8.95 16.28
C GLU A 163 15.15 -8.55 16.15
N LEU A 164 14.68 -8.42 14.91
CA LEU A 164 13.31 -8.06 14.58
C LEU A 164 12.69 -9.11 13.65
N ALA A 165 11.37 -9.24 13.70
CA ALA A 165 10.62 -9.96 12.68
C ALA A 165 10.81 -9.30 11.29
N THR A 166 10.84 -10.10 10.23
CA THR A 166 10.86 -9.60 8.85
C THR A 166 9.58 -8.82 8.57
N LEU A 167 9.71 -7.53 8.23
CA LEU A 167 8.58 -6.65 7.95
C LEU A 167 8.01 -6.94 6.56
N ILE A 168 6.70 -7.13 6.50
CA ILE A 168 5.91 -7.29 5.27
C ILE A 168 4.77 -6.28 5.34
N VAL A 169 4.52 -5.52 4.26
CA VAL A 169 3.42 -4.54 4.23
C VAL A 169 2.24 -5.10 3.45
N ARG A 170 1.04 -5.05 4.04
CA ARG A 170 -0.21 -5.35 3.34
C ARG A 170 -0.89 -4.04 2.90
N PRO A 171 -0.90 -3.71 1.60
CA PRO A 171 -1.62 -2.55 1.10
C PRO A 171 -3.13 -2.81 1.04
N ARG A 172 -3.90 -1.74 0.84
CA ARG A 172 -5.35 -1.81 0.61
C ARG A 172 -5.68 -2.61 -0.64
N GLY A 173 -6.81 -3.31 -0.63
CA GLY A 173 -7.28 -4.08 -1.78
C GLY A 173 -7.65 -3.21 -3.00
N TRP A 174 -7.58 -3.80 -4.20
CA TRP A 174 -7.82 -3.14 -5.49
C TRP A 174 -9.11 -2.33 -5.64
N HIS A 175 -10.12 -2.62 -4.83
CA HIS A 175 -11.44 -1.97 -4.89
C HIS A 175 -11.49 -0.63 -4.13
N LEU A 176 -10.49 -0.35 -3.28
CA LEU A 176 -10.41 0.88 -2.50
C LEU A 176 -9.66 1.96 -3.29
N GLU A 177 -10.05 3.21 -3.03
CA GLU A 177 -9.41 4.40 -3.59
C GLU A 177 -8.92 5.32 -2.48
N GLU A 178 -7.78 5.97 -2.69
CA GLU A 178 -7.31 7.03 -1.81
C GLU A 178 -7.96 8.35 -2.24
N LYS A 179 -9.05 8.73 -1.55
CA LYS A 179 -9.84 9.89 -1.92
C LYS A 179 -9.10 11.23 -1.76
N HIS A 180 -8.01 11.25 -1.00
CA HIS A 180 -7.24 12.47 -0.73
C HIS A 180 -6.10 12.73 -1.73
N VAL A 181 -5.88 11.82 -2.69
CA VAL A 181 -4.89 12.00 -3.76
C VAL A 181 -5.59 11.80 -5.10
N GLN A 182 -5.45 12.77 -5.98
CA GLN A 182 -5.96 12.72 -7.34
C GLN A 182 -4.82 12.77 -8.35
N VAL A 183 -4.92 11.98 -9.40
CA VAL A 183 -4.03 12.00 -10.56
C VAL A 183 -4.90 12.24 -11.78
N ASP A 184 -4.64 13.35 -12.46
CA ASP A 184 -5.37 13.75 -13.68
C ASP A 184 -6.90 13.79 -13.43
N GLY A 185 -7.30 14.34 -12.28
CA GLY A 185 -8.69 14.52 -11.84
C GLY A 185 -9.40 13.27 -11.29
N ARG A 186 -8.72 12.11 -11.21
CA ARG A 186 -9.28 10.86 -10.69
C ARG A 186 -8.65 10.45 -9.38
N ARG A 187 -9.43 9.84 -8.49
CA ARG A 187 -8.90 9.29 -7.24
C ARG A 187 -7.89 8.18 -7.54
N LEU A 188 -6.80 8.20 -6.80
CA LEU A 188 -5.74 7.23 -6.88
C LEU A 188 -6.21 5.85 -6.39
N SER A 189 -5.75 4.76 -7.02
CA SER A 189 -5.87 3.42 -6.45
C SER A 189 -5.18 3.35 -5.09
N ALA A 190 -5.91 2.94 -4.05
CA ALA A 190 -5.35 2.79 -2.70
C ALA A 190 -4.28 1.68 -2.57
N ALA A 191 -4.21 0.79 -3.57
CA ALA A 191 -3.28 -0.33 -3.65
C ALA A 191 -1.94 0.02 -4.31
N LEU A 192 -1.82 1.21 -4.91
CA LEU A 192 -0.61 1.74 -5.54
C LEU A 192 0.06 2.74 -4.59
#